data_AF-A0A2A9N706-F1
#
_entry.id   AF-A0A2A9N706-F1
#
_cell.length_a   1.000
_cell.length_b   1.000
_cell.length_c   1.000
_cell.angle_alpha   90.00
_cell.angle_beta   90.00
_cell.angle_gamma   90.00
#
_symmetry.space_group_name_H-M   'P 1'
#
loop_
_entity.id
_entity.type
_entity.pdbx_description
1 polymer ?
#
loop_
_entity_poly.entity_id
_entity_poly.type
_entity_poly.pdbx_seq_one_letter_code
_entity_poly.pdbx_strand_id
1 'polypeptide(L)' 'MLLQPHLQLRYIQRGSEYQPSQRKRKKKHGFLARKKTEEGRKVLVRRLIKRRKYLSH' A
#
# COMPACT_ATOMS: atom_id res chain seq x y z
N MET A 1 29.39 -34.80 28.28
CA MET A 1 28.07 -34.26 27.92
C MET A 1 28.28 -33.13 26.93
N LEU A 2 27.90 -33.30 25.66
CA LEU A 2 28.06 -32.26 24.63
C LEU A 2 26.76 -31.46 24.53
N LEU A 3 26.83 -30.15 24.77
CA LEU A 3 25.70 -29.22 24.60
C LEU A 3 25.40 -29.06 23.10
N GLN A 4 24.17 -29.34 22.69
CA GLN A 4 23.72 -29.11 21.31
C GLN A 4 23.54 -27.61 21.05
N PRO A 5 24.03 -27.06 19.92
CA PRO A 5 23.78 -25.68 19.56
C PRO A 5 22.31 -25.51 19.16
N HIS A 6 21.66 -24.48 19.70
CA HIS A 6 20.30 -24.11 19.32
C HIS A 6 20.32 -23.50 17.91
N LEU A 7 19.66 -24.15 16.95
CA LEU A 7 19.50 -23.61 15.60
C LEU A 7 18.48 -22.47 15.61
N GLN A 8 18.90 -21.25 15.28
CA GLN A 8 17.98 -20.14 15.04
C GLN A 8 17.20 -20.37 13.73
N LEU A 9 15.87 -20.36 13.81
CA LEU A 9 14.99 -20.39 12.64
C LEU A 9 15.00 -19.01 11.96
N ARG A 10 15.45 -18.94 10.71
CA ARG A 10 15.36 -17.69 9.91
C ARG A 10 13.94 -17.55 9.35
N TYR A 11 13.26 -16.45 9.67
CA TYR A 11 11.98 -16.09 9.03
C TYR A 11 12.20 -15.68 7.55
N ILE A 12 11.17 -15.83 6.73
CA ILE A 12 11.19 -15.43 5.31
C ILE A 12 11.64 -13.96 5.19
N GLN A 13 12.56 -13.67 4.25
CA GLN A 13 12.98 -12.30 3.97
C GLN A 13 11.79 -11.47 3.45
N ARG A 14 11.46 -10.41 4.19
CA ARG A 14 10.52 -9.36 3.77
C ARG A 14 11.21 -8.45 2.74
N GLY A 15 10.46 -7.83 1.84
CA GLY A 15 11.01 -6.90 0.84
C GLY A 15 10.43 -7.03 -0.57
N SER A 16 9.58 -8.03 -0.83
CA SER A 16 8.92 -8.24 -2.13
C SER A 16 7.44 -7.81 -2.12
N GLU A 17 6.99 -7.05 -1.12
CA GLU A 17 5.59 -6.66 -0.94
C GLU A 17 5.09 -5.78 -2.09
N TYR A 18 5.96 -4.91 -2.60
CA TYR A 18 5.65 -4.05 -3.72
C TYR A 18 6.08 -4.69 -5.04
N GLN A 19 5.10 -5.27 -5.75
CA GLN A 19 5.25 -5.69 -7.13
C GLN A 19 4.55 -4.68 -8.05
N PRO A 20 5.31 -3.87 -8.83
CA PRO A 20 4.75 -2.75 -9.56
C PRO A 20 3.83 -3.23 -10.68
N SER A 21 2.59 -2.75 -10.67
CA SER A 21 1.65 -2.95 -11.78
C SER A 21 0.76 -1.73 -11.92
N GLN A 22 0.84 -1.04 -13.06
CA GLN A 22 0.08 0.18 -13.31
C GLN A 22 -1.44 -0.08 -13.31
N ARG A 23 -1.88 -1.21 -13.88
CA ARG A 23 -3.29 -1.63 -13.86
C ARG A 23 -3.79 -1.82 -12.43
N LYS A 24 -3.04 -2.56 -11.58
CA LYS A 24 -3.42 -2.77 -10.17
C LYS A 24 -3.43 -1.44 -9.40
N ARG A 25 -2.43 -0.58 -9.61
CA ARG A 25 -2.32 0.74 -8.96
C ARG A 25 -3.51 1.65 -9.30
N LYS A 26 -3.86 1.79 -10.57
CA LYS A 26 -4.97 2.64 -11.01
C LYS A 26 -6.33 2.08 -10.57
N LYS A 27 -6.53 0.76 -10.62
CA LYS A 27 -7.77 0.12 -10.14
C LYS A 27 -7.98 0.31 -8.63
N LYS A 28 -6.91 0.20 -7.82
CA LYS A 28 -7.02 0.33 -6.35
C LYS A 28 -7.01 1.77 -5.87
N HIS A 29 -6.25 2.66 -6.51
CA HIS A 29 -5.94 3.97 -5.94
C HIS A 29 -6.14 5.16 -6.89
N GLY A 30 -6.57 4.92 -8.14
CA GLY A 30 -6.83 5.98 -9.11
C GLY A 30 -8.09 6.78 -8.81
N PHE A 31 -8.31 7.84 -9.59
CA PHE A 31 -9.40 8.79 -9.39
C PHE A 31 -10.78 8.13 -9.41
N LEU A 32 -11.06 7.27 -10.39
CA LEU A 32 -12.34 6.59 -10.53
C LEU A 32 -12.65 5.69 -9.32
N ALA A 33 -11.63 5.03 -8.77
CA ALA A 33 -11.77 4.21 -7.57
C ALA A 33 -12.17 5.07 -6.35
N ARG A 34 -11.64 6.30 -6.25
CA ARG A 34 -12.02 7.26 -5.20
C ARG A 34 -13.40 7.85 -5.42
N LYS A 35 -13.77 8.20 -6.66
CA LYS A 35 -15.07 8.79 -6.97
C LYS A 35 -16.24 7.81 -6.76
N LYS A 36 -15.99 6.49 -6.84
CA LYS A 36 -17.03 5.46 -6.75
C LYS A 36 -17.74 5.44 -5.39
N THR A 37 -17.00 5.58 -4.29
CA THR A 37 -17.55 5.48 -2.93
C THR A 37 -17.67 6.84 -2.25
N GLU A 38 -18.57 6.96 -1.28
CA GLU A 38 -18.74 8.19 -0.50
C GLU A 38 -17.44 8.57 0.24
N GLU A 39 -16.82 7.61 0.93
CA GLU A 39 -15.55 7.81 1.63
C GLU A 39 -14.40 8.21 0.69
N GLY A 40 -14.38 7.66 -0.52
CA GLY A 40 -13.38 8.03 -1.52
C GLY A 40 -13.56 9.47 -2.00
N ARG A 41 -14.80 9.96 -2.14
CA ARG A 41 -15.08 11.38 -2.44
C ARG A 41 -14.62 12.28 -1.29
N LYS A 42 -14.88 11.90 -0.03
CA LYS A 42 -14.38 12.62 1.16
C LYS A 42 -12.85 12.70 1.17
N VAL A 43 -12.14 11.65 0.75
CA VAL A 43 -10.67 11.69 0.59
C VAL A 43 -10.24 12.72 -0.45
N LEU A 44 -10.91 12.77 -1.61
CA LEU A 44 -10.58 13.76 -2.66
C LEU A 44 -10.78 15.19 -2.15
N VAL A 45 -11.90 15.48 -1.49
CA VAL A 45 -12.19 16.79 -0.91
C VAL A 45 -11.14 17.18 0.13
N ARG A 46 -10.79 16.30 1.08
CA ARG A 46 -9.73 16.58 2.08
C ARG A 46 -8.38 16.88 1.43
N ARG A 47 -8.01 16.14 0.37
CA ARG A 47 -6.75 16.37 -0.34
C ARG A 47 -6.76 17.68 -1.14
N LEU A 48 -7.91 18.06 -1.69
CA LEU A 48 -8.11 19.33 -2.40
C LEU A 48 -7.99 20.52 -1.43
N ILE A 49 -8.67 20.46 -0.28
CA ILE A 49 -8.59 21.50 0.77
C ILE A 49 -7.15 21.67 1.25
N LYS A 50 -6.41 20.56 1.42
CA LYS A 50 -4.98 20.58 1.77
C LYS A 50 -4.06 21.01 0.62
N ARG A 51 -4.59 21.34 -0.56
CA ARG A 51 -3.85 21.75 -1.77
C ARG A 51 -2.76 20.76 -2.17
N ARG A 52 -3.04 19.45 -2.09
CA ARG A 52 -2.10 18.42 -2.57
C ARG A 52 -1.99 18.52 -4.10
N LYS A 53 -0.75 18.59 -4.61
CA LYS A 53 -0.45 18.56 -6.06
C LYS A 53 -1.15 17.40 -6.79
N TYR A 54 -1.25 16.25 -6.13
CA TYR A 54 -1.93 15.06 -6.66
C TYR A 54 -3.03 14.58 -5.70
N LEU A 55 -4.25 14.47 -6.20
CA LEU A 55 -5.42 14.02 -5.42
C LEU A 55 -5.56 12.50 -5.38
N SER A 56 -5.10 11.81 -6.41
CA SER A 56 -5.10 10.35 -6.50
C SER A 56 -3.93 9.88 -7.37
N HIS A 57 -3.77 8.57 -7.50
CA HIS A 57 -2.69 7.96 -8.28
C HIS A 57 -2.84 8.11 -9.78
#